data_AF-A0A7S6SAU7-F1
#
_entry.id   AF-A0A7S6SAU7-F1
#
_cell.length_a   1.000
_cell.length_b   1.000
_cell.length_c   1.000
_cell.angle_alpha   90.00
_cell.angle_beta   90.00
_cell.angle_gamma   90.00
#
_symmetry.space_group_name_H-M   'P 1'
#
loop_
_entity.id
_entity.type
_entity.pdbx_description
1 polymer ?
#
loop_
_entity_poly.entity_id
_entity_poly.type
_entity_poly.pdbx_seq_one_letter_code
_entity_poly.pdbx_strand_id
1 'polypeptide(L)'
;MSFEQLGLSTDLLRAISEQGYVNPTPIQEQAIPVILEGKDVMGGAQTGTGKTASFTLPMLQRLEIHANSSMSPAKHPVRALILVPTRELAMQVHDSVKTYGKYSALRSAVVYGGVNIDTQIDIVRSGIEIMVATPGRLLDHIQQKTLTLAKVEILVLDEADRMLDMGFLPDIKQIIQLLPEQRQNLMFSATFSPEIKKLANKLLQNPVLIEVAKQNSVSELITHVVYPVESVRKQELLIQLIKQEDLQQVLVFTRTKHGADRLAQRLKRHEITSEAIHGDRNQLQRTQALDNFKQGQIRVLVATDVAARGLDIEELSHVINFELPNNPEDYVHRIGRTGRAGAKGVAISLVSKEENDLLAGIEKLLGIKIKTEQIGGFESKETQVRDFRRNAAVEEQKNGRSGQSKQNKKNNSFVKHNEKVIHFNKEVNGRNTKRADNKANDPLFTQPYISKYADVNALIEESNESDKKPMHRRFSKRPIPALFISPAINKQKKSEAS
;
A
#
# COMPACT_ATOMS: atom_id res chain seq x y z
N MET A 1 -12.88 22.03 8.07
CA MET A 1 -14.35 21.89 7.95
C MET A 1 -14.83 20.93 9.04
N SER A 2 -16.12 20.87 9.38
CA SER A 2 -16.66 19.76 10.22
C SER A 2 -17.37 18.73 9.36
N PHE A 3 -17.56 17.49 9.86
CA PHE A 3 -18.28 16.45 9.11
C PHE A 3 -19.74 16.84 8.81
N GLU A 4 -20.39 17.60 9.70
CA GLU A 4 -21.77 18.09 9.56
C GLU A 4 -21.94 18.99 8.30
N GLN A 5 -20.86 19.68 7.90
CA GLN A 5 -20.85 20.56 6.73
C GLN A 5 -20.69 19.81 5.40
N LEU A 6 -20.47 18.48 5.43
CA LEU A 6 -20.24 17.65 4.23
C LEU A 6 -21.53 17.04 3.63
N GLY A 7 -22.71 17.34 4.17
CA GLY A 7 -23.99 16.86 3.62
C GLY A 7 -24.31 15.38 3.90
N LEU A 8 -23.80 14.83 5.00
CA LEU A 8 -24.06 13.46 5.45
C LEU A 8 -25.30 13.39 6.35
N SER A 9 -26.02 12.27 6.33
CA SER A 9 -27.20 12.04 7.19
C SER A 9 -26.83 11.95 8.68
N THR A 10 -27.81 12.18 9.53
CA THR A 10 -27.66 12.10 11.00
C THR A 10 -27.13 10.76 11.47
N ASP A 11 -27.48 9.68 10.77
CA ASP A 11 -27.08 8.32 11.11
C ASP A 11 -25.61 8.05 10.77
N LEU A 12 -25.11 8.60 9.66
CA LEU A 12 -23.67 8.59 9.33
C LEU A 12 -22.88 9.49 10.29
N LEU A 13 -23.37 10.70 10.57
CA LEU A 13 -22.72 11.63 11.51
C LEU A 13 -22.62 11.02 12.92
N ARG A 14 -23.66 10.30 13.36
CA ARG A 14 -23.64 9.52 14.61
C ARG A 14 -22.58 8.42 14.59
N ALA A 15 -22.52 7.62 13.52
CA ALA A 15 -21.53 6.55 13.40
C ALA A 15 -20.08 7.08 13.42
N ILE A 16 -19.84 8.21 12.75
CA ILE A 16 -18.58 8.98 12.74
C ILE A 16 -18.23 9.45 14.17
N SER A 17 -19.16 10.11 14.85
CA SER A 17 -18.97 10.61 16.22
C SER A 17 -18.62 9.48 17.20
N GLU A 18 -19.25 8.31 17.06
CA GLU A 18 -18.96 7.13 17.89
C GLU A 18 -17.58 6.50 17.62
N GLN A 19 -16.93 6.78 16.49
CA GLN A 19 -15.51 6.46 16.27
C GLN A 19 -14.55 7.52 16.86
N GLY A 20 -15.08 8.57 17.50
CA GLY A 20 -14.30 9.71 17.98
C GLY A 20 -13.82 10.64 16.87
N TYR A 21 -14.49 10.63 15.71
CA TYR A 21 -14.07 11.39 14.54
C TYR A 21 -14.60 12.82 14.61
N VAL A 22 -13.69 13.80 14.78
CA VAL A 22 -14.03 15.22 14.99
C VAL A 22 -13.95 16.01 13.70
N ASN A 23 -12.84 15.91 12.96
CA ASN A 23 -12.59 16.67 11.74
C ASN A 23 -12.31 15.73 10.56
N PRO A 24 -12.89 15.99 9.37
CA PRO A 24 -12.55 15.28 8.14
C PRO A 24 -11.09 15.55 7.71
N THR A 25 -10.48 14.57 7.05
CA THR A 25 -9.16 14.74 6.41
C THR A 25 -9.28 15.50 5.08
N PRO A 26 -8.20 16.08 4.52
CA PRO A 26 -8.30 16.86 3.27
C PRO A 26 -8.82 16.09 2.06
N ILE A 27 -8.65 14.76 2.01
CA ILE A 27 -9.24 13.91 0.95
C ILE A 27 -10.74 13.71 1.17
N GLN A 28 -11.20 13.68 2.44
CA GLN A 28 -12.61 13.59 2.79
C GLN A 28 -13.34 14.92 2.52
N GLU A 29 -12.75 16.05 2.93
CA GLU A 29 -13.30 17.39 2.66
C GLU A 29 -13.54 17.64 1.16
N GLN A 30 -12.63 17.19 0.30
CA GLN A 30 -12.73 17.37 -1.15
C GLN A 30 -13.59 16.29 -1.83
N ALA A 31 -13.44 15.01 -1.48
CA ALA A 31 -14.10 13.93 -2.22
C ALA A 31 -15.55 13.69 -1.80
N ILE A 32 -15.90 13.85 -0.52
CA ILE A 32 -17.25 13.51 -0.03
C ILE A 32 -18.34 14.32 -0.76
N PRO A 33 -18.27 15.66 -0.86
CA PRO A 33 -19.30 16.43 -1.57
C PRO A 33 -19.41 16.05 -3.06
N VAL A 34 -18.28 15.86 -3.74
CA VAL A 34 -18.23 15.50 -5.17
C VAL A 34 -18.85 14.13 -5.43
N ILE A 35 -18.63 13.16 -4.53
CA ILE A 35 -19.21 11.82 -4.66
C ILE A 35 -20.72 11.88 -4.37
N LEU A 36 -21.18 12.69 -3.40
CA LEU A 36 -22.61 12.90 -3.12
C LEU A 36 -23.34 13.47 -4.35
N GLU A 37 -22.74 14.40 -5.07
CA GLU A 37 -23.26 14.93 -6.35
C GLU A 37 -23.37 13.88 -7.47
N GLY A 38 -22.80 12.69 -7.29
CA GLY A 38 -22.87 11.59 -8.26
C GLY A 38 -21.81 11.64 -9.35
N LYS A 39 -20.80 12.52 -9.23
CA LYS A 39 -19.69 12.63 -10.18
C LYS A 39 -18.68 11.50 -10.00
N ASP A 40 -18.02 11.12 -11.10
CA ASP A 40 -16.85 10.24 -11.04
C ASP A 40 -15.65 10.97 -10.41
N VAL A 41 -14.81 10.22 -9.70
CA VAL A 41 -13.65 10.78 -8.97
C VAL A 41 -12.40 9.95 -9.25
N MET A 42 -11.29 10.65 -9.49
CA MET A 42 -9.95 10.08 -9.43
C MET A 42 -9.20 10.68 -8.24
N GLY A 43 -9.12 9.92 -7.14
CA GLY A 43 -8.54 10.35 -5.88
C GLY A 43 -7.08 9.92 -5.74
N GLY A 44 -6.17 10.89 -5.69
CA GLY A 44 -4.75 10.72 -5.41
C GLY A 44 -4.44 10.95 -3.94
N ALA A 45 -4.27 9.88 -3.16
CA ALA A 45 -3.84 9.97 -1.76
C ALA A 45 -3.19 8.67 -1.25
N GLN A 46 -2.28 8.81 -0.28
CA GLN A 46 -1.54 7.67 0.29
C GLN A 46 -2.40 6.84 1.26
N THR A 47 -2.02 5.58 1.51
CA THR A 47 -2.64 4.73 2.54
C THR A 47 -2.54 5.43 3.91
N GLY A 48 -3.62 5.43 4.71
CA GLY A 48 -3.67 6.09 6.03
C GLY A 48 -4.17 7.55 6.02
N THR A 49 -4.46 8.14 4.85
CA THR A 49 -5.01 9.51 4.75
C THR A 49 -6.54 9.60 4.93
N GLY A 50 -7.21 8.50 5.28
CA GLY A 50 -8.66 8.44 5.43
C GLY A 50 -9.46 8.19 4.14
N LYS A 51 -8.80 7.74 3.05
CA LYS A 51 -9.43 7.37 1.76
C LYS A 51 -10.68 6.49 1.90
N THR A 52 -10.64 5.48 2.76
CA THR A 52 -11.74 4.53 2.90
C THR A 52 -13.03 5.24 3.33
N ALA A 53 -12.96 6.16 4.30
CA ALA A 53 -14.10 6.98 4.69
C ALA A 53 -14.53 7.95 3.57
N SER A 54 -13.59 8.48 2.77
CA SER A 54 -13.91 9.44 1.71
C SER A 54 -14.79 8.87 0.60
N PHE A 55 -14.77 7.55 0.36
CA PHE A 55 -15.73 6.89 -0.55
C PHE A 55 -16.85 6.14 0.16
N THR A 56 -16.61 5.49 1.30
CA THR A 56 -17.66 4.70 1.97
C THR A 56 -18.79 5.55 2.54
N LEU A 57 -18.49 6.72 3.12
CA LEU A 57 -19.51 7.63 3.65
C LEU A 57 -20.51 8.12 2.58
N PRO A 58 -20.08 8.76 1.48
CA PRO A 58 -21.01 9.22 0.44
C PRO A 58 -21.64 8.08 -0.35
N MET A 59 -20.99 6.92 -0.47
CA MET A 59 -21.59 5.71 -1.06
C MET A 59 -22.75 5.20 -0.19
N LEU A 60 -22.57 5.09 1.13
CA LEU A 60 -23.64 4.71 2.06
C LEU A 60 -24.81 5.70 2.00
N GLN A 61 -24.51 7.01 1.98
CA GLN A 61 -25.53 8.06 1.84
C GLN A 61 -26.36 7.92 0.56
N ARG A 62 -25.71 7.66 -0.58
CA ARG A 62 -26.40 7.51 -1.88
C ARG A 62 -27.20 6.21 -1.96
N LEU A 63 -26.79 5.16 -1.25
CA LEU A 63 -27.51 3.89 -1.19
C LEU A 63 -28.62 3.85 -0.12
N GLU A 64 -28.74 4.87 0.75
CA GLU A 64 -29.74 4.93 1.83
C GLU A 64 -31.18 4.75 1.29
N ILE A 65 -31.47 5.22 0.07
CA ILE A 65 -32.75 5.03 -0.63
C ILE A 65 -33.11 3.56 -0.91
N HIS A 66 -32.15 2.64 -0.85
CA HIS A 66 -32.34 1.20 -1.04
C HIS A 66 -32.36 0.42 0.29
N ALA A 67 -32.11 1.09 1.43
CA ALA A 67 -32.08 0.46 2.76
C ALA A 67 -33.45 -0.14 3.10
N ASN A 68 -33.49 -1.45 3.41
CA ASN A 68 -34.75 -2.18 3.55
C ASN A 68 -34.61 -3.34 4.55
N SER A 69 -35.62 -3.52 5.42
CA SER A 69 -35.67 -4.58 6.43
C SER A 69 -36.28 -5.90 5.94
N SER A 70 -36.69 -5.99 4.67
CA SER A 70 -37.23 -7.21 4.06
C SER A 70 -36.32 -8.42 4.24
N MET A 71 -36.88 -9.62 4.41
CA MET A 71 -36.07 -10.86 4.47
C MET A 71 -35.83 -11.51 3.10
N SER A 72 -36.44 -11.00 2.01
CA SER A 72 -36.33 -11.61 0.68
C SER A 72 -35.04 -11.19 -0.04
N PRO A 73 -34.10 -12.12 -0.35
CA PRO A 73 -32.83 -11.76 -1.00
C PRO A 73 -32.98 -11.01 -2.32
N ALA A 74 -34.07 -11.24 -3.06
CA ALA A 74 -34.37 -10.56 -4.32
C ALA A 74 -34.56 -9.04 -4.17
N LYS A 75 -34.83 -8.52 -2.97
CA LYS A 75 -34.88 -7.08 -2.69
C LYS A 75 -33.52 -6.46 -2.36
N HIS A 76 -32.48 -7.27 -2.22
CA HIS A 76 -31.12 -6.87 -1.85
C HIS A 76 -30.10 -7.29 -2.94
N PRO A 77 -30.22 -6.79 -4.19
CA PRO A 77 -29.20 -7.00 -5.21
C PRO A 77 -28.00 -6.08 -4.97
N VAL A 78 -26.80 -6.47 -5.43
CA VAL A 78 -25.60 -5.64 -5.29
C VAL A 78 -25.75 -4.32 -6.03
N ARG A 79 -25.67 -3.22 -5.29
CA ARG A 79 -25.74 -1.82 -5.74
C ARG A 79 -24.37 -1.14 -5.76
N ALA A 80 -23.48 -1.49 -4.83
CA ALA A 80 -22.09 -1.03 -4.85
C ALA A 80 -21.11 -2.19 -4.88
N LEU A 81 -20.08 -2.04 -5.71
CA LEU A 81 -18.95 -2.95 -5.79
C LEU A 81 -17.66 -2.19 -5.48
N ILE A 82 -16.92 -2.63 -4.48
CA ILE A 82 -15.60 -2.11 -4.12
C ILE A 82 -14.55 -3.18 -4.43
N LEU A 83 -13.72 -2.96 -5.44
CA LEU A 83 -12.59 -3.82 -5.77
C LEU A 83 -11.32 -3.36 -5.07
N VAL A 84 -10.58 -4.33 -4.53
CA VAL A 84 -9.33 -4.12 -3.78
C VAL A 84 -8.28 -5.19 -4.12
N PRO A 85 -6.97 -4.88 -4.06
CA PRO A 85 -5.90 -5.81 -4.40
C PRO A 85 -5.74 -7.00 -3.44
N THR A 86 -6.00 -6.84 -2.14
CA THR A 86 -5.65 -7.87 -1.14
C THR A 86 -6.81 -8.23 -0.22
N ARG A 87 -6.70 -9.42 0.38
CA ARG A 87 -7.69 -9.98 1.32
C ARG A 87 -7.78 -9.12 2.58
N GLU A 88 -6.63 -8.69 3.07
CA GLU A 88 -6.47 -7.86 4.26
C GLU A 88 -7.15 -6.50 4.06
N LEU A 89 -6.93 -5.85 2.91
CA LEU A 89 -7.61 -4.60 2.58
C LEU A 89 -9.13 -4.81 2.37
N ALA A 90 -9.55 -5.94 1.78
CA ALA A 90 -10.97 -6.27 1.65
C ALA A 90 -11.67 -6.36 3.01
N MET A 91 -11.02 -6.96 4.01
CA MET A 91 -11.53 -7.00 5.38
C MET A 91 -11.57 -5.61 6.02
N GLN A 92 -10.50 -4.81 5.89
CA GLN A 92 -10.44 -3.44 6.44
C GLN A 92 -11.53 -2.52 5.85
N VAL A 93 -11.75 -2.58 4.54
CA VAL A 93 -12.78 -1.81 3.85
C VAL A 93 -14.18 -2.29 4.23
N HIS A 94 -14.39 -3.60 4.36
CA HIS A 94 -15.67 -4.17 4.81
C HIS A 94 -16.01 -3.81 6.26
N ASP A 95 -15.04 -3.86 7.16
CA ASP A 95 -15.18 -3.39 8.55
C ASP A 95 -15.50 -1.89 8.59
N SER A 96 -14.88 -1.08 7.72
CA SER A 96 -15.20 0.35 7.58
C SER A 96 -16.64 0.56 7.11
N VAL A 97 -17.08 -0.16 6.07
CA VAL A 97 -18.48 -0.13 5.59
C VAL A 97 -19.46 -0.49 6.71
N LYS A 98 -19.19 -1.54 7.50
CA LYS A 98 -20.02 -1.93 8.65
C LYS A 98 -20.00 -0.89 9.77
N THR A 99 -18.87 -0.25 10.00
CA THR A 99 -18.69 0.72 11.08
C THR A 99 -19.47 1.99 10.80
N TYR A 100 -19.37 2.55 9.60
CA TYR A 100 -20.13 3.73 9.20
C TYR A 100 -21.60 3.40 8.89
N GLY A 101 -21.87 2.24 8.31
CA GLY A 101 -23.22 1.74 8.02
C GLY A 101 -23.98 1.19 9.22
N LYS A 102 -23.46 1.33 10.46
CA LYS A 102 -24.00 0.73 11.69
C LYS A 102 -25.49 1.03 11.93
N TYR A 103 -25.98 2.18 11.49
CA TYR A 103 -27.36 2.63 11.64
C TYR A 103 -28.23 2.40 10.39
N SER A 104 -27.64 1.92 9.30
CA SER A 104 -28.35 1.61 8.06
C SER A 104 -28.87 0.17 8.03
N ALA A 105 -29.97 -0.07 7.30
CA ALA A 105 -30.46 -1.41 6.99
C ALA A 105 -29.75 -2.06 5.78
N LEU A 106 -28.80 -1.36 5.15
CA LEU A 106 -27.98 -1.89 4.05
C LEU A 106 -27.09 -3.06 4.51
N ARG A 107 -27.00 -4.10 3.68
CA ARG A 107 -26.20 -5.29 3.93
C ARG A 107 -24.90 -5.25 3.15
N SER A 108 -23.82 -5.66 3.80
CA SER A 108 -22.50 -5.73 3.20
C SER A 108 -21.84 -7.10 3.37
N ALA A 109 -21.16 -7.58 2.33
CA ALA A 109 -20.32 -8.76 2.39
C ALA A 109 -18.92 -8.48 1.84
N VAL A 110 -18.01 -9.41 2.13
CA VAL A 110 -16.65 -9.43 1.60
C VAL A 110 -16.36 -10.80 0.99
N VAL A 111 -15.80 -10.81 -0.22
CA VAL A 111 -15.39 -12.05 -0.91
C VAL A 111 -13.94 -11.97 -1.37
N TYR A 112 -13.15 -12.99 -1.01
CA TYR A 112 -11.73 -13.05 -1.38
C TYR A 112 -11.21 -14.49 -1.49
N GLY A 113 -10.13 -14.65 -2.27
CA GLY A 113 -9.51 -15.95 -2.54
C GLY A 113 -8.83 -16.59 -1.32
N GLY A 114 -8.47 -17.87 -1.43
CA GLY A 114 -7.73 -18.60 -0.39
C GLY A 114 -8.54 -18.90 0.89
N VAL A 115 -9.86 -19.05 0.76
CA VAL A 115 -10.78 -19.75 1.69
C VAL A 115 -11.84 -20.51 0.87
N ASN A 116 -12.52 -21.46 1.51
CA ASN A 116 -13.67 -22.14 0.90
C ASN A 116 -14.72 -21.12 0.44
N ILE A 117 -15.09 -21.20 -0.83
CA ILE A 117 -16.08 -20.34 -1.48
C ILE A 117 -17.49 -20.58 -0.98
N ASP A 118 -17.86 -21.79 -0.54
CA ASP A 118 -19.22 -22.12 -0.07
C ASP A 118 -19.68 -21.18 1.05
N THR A 119 -18.79 -20.89 2.00
CA THR A 119 -19.08 -19.96 3.11
C THR A 119 -19.33 -18.51 2.64
N GLN A 120 -18.78 -18.12 1.49
CA GLN A 120 -19.06 -16.84 0.83
C GLN A 120 -20.36 -16.91 0.01
N ILE A 121 -20.63 -18.05 -0.64
CA ILE A 121 -21.86 -18.28 -1.43
C ILE A 121 -23.10 -18.13 -0.56
N ASP A 122 -23.12 -18.72 0.64
CA ASP A 122 -24.27 -18.64 1.55
C ASP A 122 -24.53 -17.20 2.03
N ILE A 123 -23.47 -16.43 2.29
CA ILE A 123 -23.57 -15.00 2.63
C ILE A 123 -24.15 -14.22 1.45
N VAL A 124 -23.64 -14.42 0.23
CA VAL A 124 -24.12 -13.70 -0.97
C VAL A 124 -25.57 -14.05 -1.30
N ARG A 125 -25.97 -15.32 -1.14
CA ARG A 125 -27.35 -15.80 -1.33
C ARG A 125 -28.36 -15.19 -0.36
N SER A 126 -27.92 -14.68 0.80
CA SER A 126 -28.82 -13.96 1.73
C SER A 126 -29.26 -12.57 1.22
N GLY A 127 -28.66 -12.08 0.13
CA GLY A 127 -28.95 -10.79 -0.48
C GLY A 127 -28.17 -9.65 0.20
N ILE A 128 -27.47 -8.87 -0.61
CA ILE A 128 -26.49 -7.85 -0.19
C ILE A 128 -26.46 -6.66 -1.16
N GLU A 129 -26.44 -5.44 -0.65
CA GLU A 129 -26.30 -4.23 -1.47
C GLU A 129 -24.84 -3.82 -1.71
N ILE A 130 -23.94 -4.09 -0.76
CA ILE A 130 -22.55 -3.64 -0.83
C ILE A 130 -21.60 -4.84 -0.85
N MET A 131 -20.85 -4.99 -1.94
CA MET A 131 -19.85 -6.03 -2.11
C MET A 131 -18.44 -5.43 -2.02
N VAL A 132 -17.59 -5.95 -1.13
CA VAL A 132 -16.15 -5.71 -1.15
C VAL A 132 -15.45 -6.96 -1.68
N ALA A 133 -14.62 -6.87 -2.71
CA ALA A 133 -14.07 -8.04 -3.37
C ALA A 133 -12.62 -7.90 -3.87
N THR A 134 -11.87 -9.00 -3.82
CA THR A 134 -10.66 -9.17 -4.65
C THR A 134 -11.07 -9.66 -6.05
N PRO A 135 -10.52 -9.12 -7.16
CA PRO A 135 -10.99 -9.40 -8.52
C PRO A 135 -11.20 -10.88 -8.87
N GLY A 136 -10.19 -11.74 -8.71
CA GLY A 136 -10.29 -13.17 -9.05
C GLY A 136 -11.46 -13.89 -8.36
N ARG A 137 -11.63 -13.73 -7.04
CA ARG A 137 -12.75 -14.36 -6.31
C ARG A 137 -14.11 -13.81 -6.73
N LEU A 138 -14.20 -12.54 -7.14
CA LEU A 138 -15.46 -12.04 -7.70
C LEU A 138 -15.83 -12.77 -9.00
N LEU A 139 -14.83 -13.03 -9.85
CA LEU A 139 -15.01 -13.80 -11.07
C LEU A 139 -15.39 -15.26 -10.78
N ASP A 140 -14.80 -15.91 -9.76
CA ASP A 140 -15.24 -17.26 -9.32
C ASP A 140 -16.76 -17.26 -9.03
N HIS A 141 -17.24 -16.30 -8.24
CA HIS A 141 -18.66 -16.19 -7.86
C HIS A 141 -19.58 -15.98 -9.06
N ILE A 142 -19.15 -15.18 -10.04
CA ILE A 142 -19.88 -14.90 -11.28
C ILE A 142 -19.91 -16.14 -12.18
N GLN A 143 -18.78 -16.83 -12.36
CA GLN A 143 -18.68 -18.05 -13.17
C GLN A 143 -19.57 -19.17 -12.61
N GLN A 144 -19.61 -19.31 -11.28
CA GLN A 144 -20.52 -20.24 -10.59
C GLN A 144 -21.99 -19.76 -10.54
N LYS A 145 -22.32 -18.60 -11.12
CA LYS A 145 -23.66 -17.99 -11.14
C LYS A 145 -24.26 -17.76 -9.74
N THR A 146 -23.39 -17.56 -8.75
CA THR A 146 -23.78 -17.30 -7.35
C THR A 146 -24.05 -15.82 -7.08
N LEU A 147 -23.60 -14.95 -7.99
CA LEU A 147 -23.74 -13.51 -7.94
C LEU A 147 -24.07 -12.94 -9.34
N THR A 148 -24.79 -11.82 -9.37
CA THR A 148 -24.93 -10.96 -10.56
C THR A 148 -24.59 -9.51 -10.21
N LEU A 149 -24.01 -8.78 -11.16
CA LEU A 149 -23.64 -7.36 -11.03
C LEU A 149 -24.60 -6.41 -11.77
N ALA A 150 -25.69 -6.92 -12.35
CA ALA A 150 -26.60 -6.18 -13.23
C ALA A 150 -27.40 -5.02 -12.57
N LYS A 151 -27.20 -4.76 -11.27
CA LYS A 151 -27.80 -3.65 -10.51
C LYS A 151 -26.75 -2.76 -9.81
N VAL A 152 -25.47 -2.92 -10.14
CA VAL A 152 -24.42 -2.06 -9.58
C VAL A 152 -24.52 -0.65 -10.15
N GLU A 153 -24.74 0.31 -9.26
CA GLU A 153 -24.87 1.75 -9.50
C GLU A 153 -23.59 2.51 -9.13
N ILE A 154 -22.73 1.92 -8.27
CA ILE A 154 -21.46 2.51 -7.84
C ILE A 154 -20.34 1.47 -7.93
N LEU A 155 -19.28 1.77 -8.68
CA LEU A 155 -18.02 1.01 -8.69
C LEU A 155 -16.93 1.82 -7.97
N VAL A 156 -16.19 1.18 -7.07
CA VAL A 156 -14.98 1.72 -6.46
C VAL A 156 -13.79 0.81 -6.77
N LEU A 157 -12.68 1.39 -7.23
CA LEU A 157 -11.37 0.74 -7.24
C LEU A 157 -10.49 1.43 -6.18
N ASP A 158 -10.11 0.74 -5.11
CA ASP A 158 -9.12 1.27 -4.13
C ASP A 158 -7.79 0.54 -4.24
N GLU A 159 -6.71 1.31 -4.09
CA GLU A 159 -5.33 0.93 -4.42
C GLU A 159 -5.22 0.34 -5.84
N ALA A 160 -5.78 1.07 -6.80
CA ALA A 160 -5.83 0.66 -8.22
C ALA A 160 -4.44 0.41 -8.82
N ASP A 161 -3.42 1.17 -8.41
CA ASP A 161 -2.02 0.93 -8.78
C ASP A 161 -1.55 -0.46 -8.35
N ARG A 162 -1.78 -0.83 -7.08
CA ARG A 162 -1.41 -2.17 -6.58
C ARG A 162 -2.16 -3.30 -7.29
N MET A 163 -3.40 -3.07 -7.73
CA MET A 163 -4.13 -4.08 -8.53
C MET A 163 -3.46 -4.33 -9.88
N LEU A 164 -2.90 -3.29 -10.52
CA LEU A 164 -2.14 -3.42 -11.76
C LEU A 164 -0.79 -4.10 -11.50
N ASP A 165 -0.07 -3.75 -10.44
CA ASP A 165 1.21 -4.38 -10.06
C ASP A 165 1.08 -5.88 -9.75
N MET A 166 -0.09 -6.30 -9.26
CA MET A 166 -0.44 -7.70 -9.00
C MET A 166 -0.99 -8.44 -10.23
N GLY A 167 -1.15 -7.74 -11.36
CA GLY A 167 -1.60 -8.33 -12.62
C GLY A 167 -3.11 -8.55 -12.74
N PHE A 168 -3.95 -7.98 -11.87
CA PHE A 168 -5.42 -8.11 -11.94
C PHE A 168 -6.09 -7.29 -13.05
N LEU A 169 -5.30 -6.67 -13.94
CA LEU A 169 -5.82 -5.85 -15.03
C LEU A 169 -6.75 -6.61 -16.01
N PRO A 170 -6.54 -7.89 -16.36
CA PRO A 170 -7.51 -8.68 -17.12
C PRO A 170 -8.81 -8.88 -16.34
N ASP A 171 -8.72 -9.31 -15.08
CA ASP A 171 -9.86 -9.59 -14.22
C ASP A 171 -10.76 -8.36 -14.07
N ILE A 172 -10.14 -7.20 -13.80
CA ILE A 172 -10.83 -5.91 -13.69
C ILE A 172 -11.60 -5.58 -14.97
N LYS A 173 -11.04 -5.87 -16.15
CA LYS A 173 -11.73 -5.62 -17.43
C LYS A 173 -12.92 -6.55 -17.64
N GLN A 174 -12.76 -7.83 -17.30
CA GLN A 174 -13.85 -8.79 -17.36
C GLN A 174 -14.98 -8.38 -16.39
N ILE A 175 -14.65 -7.91 -15.18
CA ILE A 175 -15.63 -7.38 -14.23
C ILE A 175 -16.33 -6.13 -14.79
N ILE A 176 -15.58 -5.17 -15.37
CA ILE A 176 -16.15 -3.94 -15.95
C ILE A 176 -17.12 -4.25 -17.10
N GLN A 177 -16.85 -5.26 -17.93
CA GLN A 177 -17.75 -5.69 -19.01
C GLN A 177 -19.07 -6.29 -18.52
N LEU A 178 -19.14 -6.70 -17.25
CA LEU A 178 -20.33 -7.28 -16.62
C LEU A 178 -21.13 -6.25 -15.79
N LEU A 179 -20.63 -5.02 -15.68
CA LEU A 179 -21.28 -3.92 -14.97
C LEU A 179 -22.21 -3.11 -15.90
N PRO A 180 -23.30 -2.52 -15.39
CA PRO A 180 -24.13 -1.58 -16.15
C PRO A 180 -23.31 -0.41 -16.69
N GLU A 181 -23.58 0.05 -17.92
CA GLU A 181 -22.89 1.20 -18.52
C GLU A 181 -23.09 2.50 -17.73
N GLN A 182 -24.31 2.70 -17.23
CA GLN A 182 -24.70 3.85 -16.41
C GLN A 182 -24.49 3.52 -14.93
N ARG A 183 -23.39 4.04 -14.37
CA ARG A 183 -22.99 3.90 -12.96
C ARG A 183 -21.97 4.99 -12.61
N GLN A 184 -21.85 5.33 -11.33
CA GLN A 184 -20.77 6.17 -10.81
C GLN A 184 -19.50 5.33 -10.66
N ASN A 185 -18.34 5.85 -11.07
CA ASN A 185 -17.05 5.19 -10.95
C ASN A 185 -16.09 6.06 -10.10
N LEU A 186 -15.55 5.45 -9.05
CA LEU A 186 -14.58 6.07 -8.15
C LEU A 186 -13.27 5.28 -8.22
N MET A 187 -12.15 5.95 -8.47
CA MET A 187 -10.83 5.30 -8.50
C MET A 187 -9.85 6.01 -7.58
N PHE A 188 -9.30 5.26 -6.63
CA PHE A 188 -8.33 5.72 -5.66
C PHE A 188 -6.98 5.03 -5.87
N SER A 189 -5.92 5.83 -5.95
CA SER A 189 -4.56 5.37 -6.23
C SER A 189 -3.56 6.15 -5.37
N ALA A 190 -2.42 5.53 -5.03
CA ALA A 190 -1.31 6.27 -4.42
C ALA A 190 -0.41 6.92 -5.49
N THR A 191 -0.46 6.41 -6.72
CA THR A 191 0.37 6.83 -7.85
C THR A 191 -0.46 7.13 -9.10
N PHE A 192 0.04 8.01 -9.97
CA PHE A 192 -0.57 8.37 -11.25
C PHE A 192 0.27 7.88 -12.43
N SER A 193 0.61 6.58 -12.43
CA SER A 193 1.39 5.96 -13.51
C SER A 193 0.67 6.10 -14.87
N PRO A 194 1.39 6.02 -16.01
CA PRO A 194 0.76 6.06 -17.33
C PRO A 194 -0.32 4.99 -17.53
N GLU A 195 -0.17 3.83 -16.89
CA GLU A 195 -1.15 2.73 -16.94
C GLU A 195 -2.41 3.05 -16.12
N ILE A 196 -2.24 3.65 -14.94
CA ILE A 196 -3.37 4.14 -14.13
C ILE A 196 -4.13 5.26 -14.83
N LYS A 197 -3.44 6.18 -15.51
CA LYS A 197 -4.08 7.21 -16.35
C LYS A 197 -4.85 6.58 -17.53
N LYS A 198 -4.31 5.53 -18.17
CA LYS A 198 -5.02 4.78 -19.22
C LYS A 198 -6.26 4.06 -18.71
N LEU A 199 -6.20 3.48 -17.50
CA LEU A 199 -7.37 2.87 -16.86
C LEU A 199 -8.43 3.92 -16.52
N ALA A 200 -8.02 5.05 -15.90
CA ALA A 200 -8.90 6.18 -15.58
C ALA A 200 -9.68 6.66 -16.80
N ASN A 201 -8.98 6.96 -17.90
CA ASN A 201 -9.55 7.52 -19.12
C ASN A 201 -10.55 6.59 -19.84
N LYS A 202 -10.61 5.31 -19.46
CA LYS A 202 -11.56 4.33 -20.01
C LYS A 202 -12.65 3.93 -19.05
N LEU A 203 -12.42 4.07 -17.74
CA LEU A 203 -13.37 3.70 -16.71
C LEU A 203 -14.25 4.88 -16.27
N LEU A 204 -13.65 6.07 -16.15
CA LEU A 204 -14.26 7.24 -15.55
C LEU A 204 -14.83 8.18 -16.62
N GLN A 205 -15.98 8.80 -16.34
CA GLN A 205 -16.62 9.78 -17.21
C GLN A 205 -16.49 11.19 -16.61
N ASN A 206 -15.71 12.05 -17.28
CA ASN A 206 -15.42 13.43 -16.82
C ASN A 206 -15.05 13.52 -15.32
N PRO A 207 -14.09 12.71 -14.83
CA PRO A 207 -13.82 12.63 -13.40
C PRO A 207 -13.28 13.94 -12.83
N VAL A 208 -13.69 14.24 -11.59
CA VAL A 208 -13.00 15.25 -10.79
C VAL A 208 -11.69 14.64 -10.29
N LEU A 209 -10.58 15.27 -10.66
CA LEU A 209 -9.24 14.91 -10.14
C LEU A 209 -9.08 15.54 -8.76
N ILE A 210 -8.85 14.71 -7.75
CA ILE A 210 -8.63 15.16 -6.37
C ILE A 210 -7.25 14.70 -5.94
N GLU A 211 -6.26 15.57 -6.14
CA GLU A 211 -4.90 15.37 -5.67
C GLU A 211 -4.72 16.12 -4.35
N VAL A 212 -4.76 15.38 -3.24
CA VAL A 212 -4.36 15.98 -1.96
C VAL A 212 -2.84 16.09 -1.97
N ALA A 213 -2.35 17.34 -1.95
CA ALA A 213 -0.94 17.62 -1.77
C ALA A 213 -0.39 16.82 -0.59
N LYS A 214 0.76 16.17 -0.78
CA LYS A 214 1.47 15.42 0.28
C LYS A 214 1.53 16.31 1.53
N GLN A 215 0.81 15.94 2.60
CA GLN A 215 0.86 16.65 3.89
C GLN A 215 2.21 16.37 4.54
N ASN A 216 3.20 17.14 4.07
CA ASN A 216 4.62 16.78 4.03
C ASN A 216 4.83 15.50 3.23
N SER A 217 5.93 15.38 2.48
CA SER A 217 6.22 14.08 1.89
C SER A 217 6.49 13.09 3.02
N VAL A 218 5.97 11.86 2.90
CA VAL A 218 6.40 10.75 3.79
C VAL A 218 7.93 10.58 3.74
N SER A 219 8.60 11.06 2.68
CA SER A 219 10.06 11.18 2.57
C SER A 219 10.72 12.25 3.45
N GLU A 220 9.99 13.26 3.95
CA GLU A 220 10.50 14.27 4.91
C GLU A 220 10.38 13.81 6.36
N LEU A 221 9.34 13.03 6.69
CA LEU A 221 9.14 12.45 8.02
C LEU A 221 9.96 11.18 8.24
N ILE A 222 10.37 10.50 7.17
CA ILE A 222 11.24 9.32 7.22
C ILE A 222 12.71 9.73 7.08
N THR A 223 13.52 9.36 8.06
CA THR A 223 14.97 9.39 7.94
C THR A 223 15.45 8.17 7.16
N HIS A 224 16.05 8.38 5.99
CA HIS A 224 16.60 7.30 5.16
C HIS A 224 18.08 7.07 5.49
N VAL A 225 18.47 5.83 5.80
CA VAL A 225 19.87 5.44 6.06
C VAL A 225 20.23 4.18 5.27
N VAL A 226 21.39 4.21 4.61
CA VAL A 226 22.02 3.06 3.96
C VAL A 226 23.21 2.60 4.79
N TYR A 227 23.26 1.32 5.13
CA TYR A 227 24.46 0.65 5.62
C TYR A 227 25.02 -0.27 4.52
N PRO A 228 26.18 0.06 3.93
CA PRO A 228 26.88 -0.81 2.99
C PRO A 228 27.41 -2.04 3.72
N VAL A 229 27.15 -3.23 3.18
CA VAL A 229 27.55 -4.49 3.81
C VAL A 229 27.69 -5.60 2.78
N GLU A 230 28.65 -6.51 2.95
CA GLU A 230 28.77 -7.68 2.08
C GLU A 230 27.52 -8.57 2.22
N SER A 231 27.03 -9.12 1.10
CA SER A 231 25.77 -9.90 1.04
C SER A 231 25.69 -11.03 2.08
N VAL A 232 26.83 -11.68 2.39
CA VAL A 232 26.91 -12.76 3.39
C VAL A 232 26.81 -12.26 4.84
N ARG A 233 27.09 -10.98 5.11
CA ARG A 233 27.12 -10.37 6.45
C ARG A 233 25.89 -9.54 6.80
N LYS A 234 24.97 -9.31 5.86
CA LYS A 234 23.67 -8.65 6.10
C LYS A 234 22.92 -9.20 7.32
N GLN A 235 22.96 -10.52 7.55
CA GLN A 235 22.27 -11.16 8.67
C GLN A 235 22.88 -10.78 10.03
N GLU A 236 24.20 -10.76 10.10
CA GLU A 236 24.97 -10.39 11.29
C GLU A 236 24.75 -8.90 11.62
N LEU A 237 24.80 -8.03 10.61
CA LEU A 237 24.52 -6.60 10.74
C LEU A 237 23.08 -6.31 11.19
N LEU A 238 22.09 -7.04 10.65
CA LEU A 238 20.70 -6.90 11.08
C LEU A 238 20.52 -7.25 12.57
N ILE A 239 21.13 -8.35 13.02
CA ILE A 239 21.10 -8.76 14.44
C ILE A 239 21.75 -7.69 15.32
N GLN A 240 22.89 -7.15 14.89
CA GLN A 240 23.59 -6.10 15.62
C GLN A 240 22.74 -4.82 15.73
N LEU A 241 22.20 -4.32 14.61
CA LEU A 241 21.32 -3.15 14.59
C LEU A 241 20.12 -3.30 15.54
N ILE A 242 19.43 -4.43 15.48
CA ILE A 242 18.26 -4.69 16.33
C ILE A 242 18.66 -4.71 17.81
N LYS A 243 19.80 -5.31 18.18
CA LYS A 243 20.24 -5.43 19.58
C LYS A 243 20.87 -4.15 20.14
N GLN A 244 21.67 -3.42 19.36
CA GLN A 244 22.41 -2.24 19.83
C GLN A 244 21.50 -1.01 19.99
N GLU A 245 20.62 -0.75 19.01
CA GLU A 245 19.68 0.37 19.03
C GLU A 245 18.37 0.04 19.78
N ASP A 246 18.33 -1.10 20.47
CA ASP A 246 17.15 -1.77 21.05
C ASP A 246 15.85 -1.62 20.24
N LEU A 247 15.91 -1.81 18.92
CA LEU A 247 14.77 -1.60 18.02
C LEU A 247 13.58 -2.51 18.35
N GLN A 248 12.45 -1.91 18.74
CA GLN A 248 11.18 -2.59 19.02
C GLN A 248 10.22 -2.50 17.82
N GLN A 249 9.44 -3.56 17.59
CA GLN A 249 8.44 -3.68 16.50
C GLN A 249 8.96 -3.26 15.11
N VAL A 250 9.95 -4.01 14.61
CA VAL A 250 10.61 -3.75 13.32
C VAL A 250 9.98 -4.57 12.19
N LEU A 251 9.63 -3.93 11.08
CA LEU A 251 9.26 -4.63 9.84
C LEU A 251 10.47 -4.77 8.91
N VAL A 252 10.86 -6.00 8.62
CA VAL A 252 12.05 -6.34 7.80
C VAL A 252 11.62 -6.92 6.46
N PHE A 253 12.07 -6.31 5.36
CA PHE A 253 11.72 -6.73 4.01
C PHE A 253 12.78 -7.59 3.33
N THR A 254 12.35 -8.72 2.78
CA THR A 254 13.17 -9.67 2.01
C THR A 254 12.51 -9.95 0.65
N ARG A 255 13.30 -10.32 -0.35
CA ARG A 255 12.83 -10.52 -1.73
C ARG A 255 12.07 -11.85 -1.92
N THR A 256 12.35 -12.87 -1.10
CA THR A 256 11.82 -14.24 -1.29
C THR A 256 11.21 -14.83 -0.02
N LYS A 257 10.20 -15.70 -0.20
CA LYS A 257 9.52 -16.43 0.88
C LYS A 257 10.48 -17.26 1.75
N HIS A 258 11.34 -18.06 1.12
CA HIS A 258 12.35 -18.86 1.81
C HIS A 258 13.42 -17.99 2.49
N GLY A 259 13.72 -16.81 1.93
CA GLY A 259 14.55 -15.79 2.58
C GLY A 259 13.92 -15.28 3.88
N ALA A 260 12.62 -14.96 3.86
CA ALA A 260 11.88 -14.52 5.04
C ALA A 260 11.89 -15.57 6.17
N ASP A 261 11.57 -16.83 5.84
CA ASP A 261 11.58 -17.94 6.80
C ASP A 261 12.97 -18.18 7.40
N ARG A 262 14.00 -18.26 6.56
CA ARG A 262 15.39 -18.46 7.00
C ARG A 262 15.86 -17.32 7.90
N LEU A 263 15.49 -16.07 7.58
CA LEU A 263 15.86 -14.91 8.37
C LEU A 263 15.14 -14.88 9.72
N ALA A 264 13.83 -15.13 9.75
CA ALA A 264 13.06 -15.23 11.00
C ALA A 264 13.56 -16.39 11.89
N GLN A 265 13.89 -17.55 11.32
CA GLN A 265 14.47 -18.64 12.10
C GLN A 265 15.87 -18.27 12.64
N ARG A 266 16.68 -17.54 11.88
CA ARG A 266 18.00 -17.07 12.35
C ARG A 266 17.87 -16.06 13.48
N LEU A 267 16.95 -15.09 13.37
CA LEU A 267 16.66 -14.11 14.43
C LEU A 267 16.24 -14.80 15.74
N LYS A 268 15.33 -15.79 15.68
CA LYS A 268 14.96 -16.60 16.87
C LYS A 268 16.15 -17.28 17.55
N ARG A 269 17.11 -17.82 16.78
CA ARG A 269 18.34 -18.45 17.33
C ARG A 269 19.28 -17.46 18.01
N HIS A 270 19.11 -16.15 17.76
CA HIS A 270 19.82 -15.06 18.41
C HIS A 270 18.93 -14.33 19.43
N GLU A 271 17.89 -15.00 19.95
CA GLU A 271 16.99 -14.52 21.01
C GLU A 271 16.15 -13.29 20.62
N ILE A 272 15.97 -13.06 19.32
CA ILE A 272 15.10 -12.01 18.79
C ILE A 272 13.75 -12.66 18.41
N THR A 273 12.66 -12.25 19.07
CA THR A 273 11.32 -12.78 18.75
C THR A 273 10.88 -12.29 17.37
N SER A 274 10.62 -13.22 16.45
CA SER A 274 10.29 -12.86 15.07
C SER A 274 9.41 -13.87 14.36
N GLU A 275 8.56 -13.44 13.43
CA GLU A 275 7.83 -14.33 12.52
C GLU A 275 7.95 -13.88 11.06
N ALA A 276 7.63 -14.78 10.12
CA ALA A 276 7.68 -14.52 8.69
C ALA A 276 6.27 -14.44 8.09
N ILE A 277 6.03 -13.48 7.20
CA ILE A 277 4.77 -13.30 6.47
C ILE A 277 5.02 -13.23 4.95
N HIS A 278 4.52 -14.23 4.24
CA HIS A 278 4.68 -14.42 2.79
C HIS A 278 3.43 -15.12 2.21
N GLY A 279 3.39 -15.35 0.89
CA GLY A 279 2.24 -15.93 0.19
C GLY A 279 1.86 -17.34 0.69
N ASP A 280 2.86 -18.21 0.89
CA ASP A 280 2.65 -19.58 1.37
C ASP A 280 2.16 -19.69 2.83
N ARG A 281 2.11 -18.59 3.59
CA ARG A 281 1.51 -18.60 4.93
C ARG A 281 -0.01 -18.62 4.79
N ASN A 282 -0.65 -19.62 5.39
CA ASN A 282 -2.10 -19.67 5.40
C ASN A 282 -2.70 -18.46 6.16
N GLN A 283 -3.96 -18.12 5.89
CA GLN A 283 -4.56 -16.89 6.44
C GLN A 283 -4.50 -16.83 7.97
N LEU A 284 -4.69 -17.96 8.65
CA LEU A 284 -4.63 -18.01 10.11
C LEU A 284 -3.22 -17.65 10.62
N GLN A 285 -2.17 -18.19 10.00
CA GLN A 285 -0.78 -17.86 10.32
C GLN A 285 -0.48 -16.38 10.01
N ARG A 286 -0.93 -15.86 8.85
CA ARG A 286 -0.77 -14.44 8.49
C ARG A 286 -1.40 -13.51 9.54
N THR A 287 -2.67 -13.77 9.89
CA THR A 287 -3.41 -13.00 10.88
C THR A 287 -2.79 -13.13 12.28
N GLN A 288 -2.37 -14.32 12.70
CA GLN A 288 -1.73 -14.53 14.00
C GLN A 288 -0.37 -13.83 14.09
N ALA A 289 0.48 -13.91 13.05
CA ALA A 289 1.75 -13.20 13.02
C ALA A 289 1.56 -11.68 13.09
N LEU A 290 0.54 -11.14 12.41
CA LEU A 290 0.14 -9.74 12.49
C LEU A 290 -0.34 -9.34 13.89
N ASP A 291 -1.24 -10.13 14.48
CA ASP A 291 -1.77 -9.87 15.82
C ASP A 291 -0.66 -9.93 16.88
N ASN A 292 0.25 -10.91 16.78
CA ASN A 292 1.43 -11.03 17.64
C ASN A 292 2.37 -9.81 17.48
N PHE A 293 2.56 -9.33 16.25
CA PHE A 293 3.41 -8.17 15.96
C PHE A 293 2.79 -6.87 16.50
N LYS A 294 1.49 -6.64 16.25
CA LYS A 294 0.74 -5.50 16.81
C LYS A 294 0.76 -5.47 18.33
N GLN A 295 0.66 -6.64 18.97
CA GLN A 295 0.70 -6.78 20.44
C GLN A 295 2.12 -6.73 21.02
N GLY A 296 3.17 -6.53 20.21
CA GLY A 296 4.56 -6.50 20.66
C GLY A 296 5.11 -7.84 21.14
N GLN A 297 4.39 -8.95 20.96
CA GLN A 297 4.84 -10.29 21.35
C GLN A 297 6.02 -10.76 20.49
N ILE A 298 6.03 -10.35 19.22
CA ILE A 298 7.18 -10.51 18.32
C ILE A 298 7.77 -9.14 18.00
N ARG A 299 9.07 -9.04 18.19
CA ARG A 299 9.87 -7.83 17.99
C ARG A 299 10.12 -7.53 16.51
N VAL A 300 10.16 -8.57 15.66
CA VAL A 300 10.46 -8.43 14.23
C VAL A 300 9.47 -9.20 13.36
N LEU A 301 8.82 -8.53 12.42
CA LEU A 301 8.05 -9.17 11.36
C LEU A 301 8.87 -9.18 10.07
N VAL A 302 9.17 -10.36 9.54
CA VAL A 302 9.93 -10.50 8.29
C VAL A 302 8.96 -10.74 7.13
N ALA A 303 8.93 -9.87 6.14
CA ALA A 303 7.93 -9.88 5.08
C ALA A 303 8.52 -9.91 3.66
N THR A 304 7.74 -10.41 2.71
CA THR A 304 7.93 -10.13 1.27
C THR A 304 6.99 -9.03 0.82
N ASP A 305 7.33 -8.32 -0.27
CA ASP A 305 6.54 -7.21 -0.81
C ASP A 305 5.05 -7.55 -0.99
N VAL A 306 4.77 -8.65 -1.69
CA VAL A 306 3.41 -9.14 -1.96
C VAL A 306 2.62 -9.37 -0.68
N ALA A 307 3.27 -9.88 0.37
CA ALA A 307 2.62 -10.19 1.62
C ALA A 307 2.49 -9.00 2.58
N ALA A 308 3.31 -7.97 2.39
CA ALA A 308 3.32 -6.73 3.18
C ALA A 308 2.38 -5.64 2.65
N ARG A 309 2.08 -5.67 1.35
CA ARG A 309 1.07 -4.80 0.73
C ARG A 309 -0.31 -5.07 1.37
N GLY A 310 -1.02 -4.01 1.72
CA GLY A 310 -2.32 -4.11 2.41
C GLY A 310 -2.26 -4.53 3.89
N LEU A 311 -1.08 -4.74 4.48
CA LEU A 311 -0.99 -4.91 5.93
C LEU A 311 -1.34 -3.59 6.63
N ASP A 312 -2.49 -3.57 7.31
CA ASP A 312 -2.80 -2.61 8.36
C ASP A 312 -1.93 -2.97 9.58
N ILE A 313 -0.81 -2.28 9.71
CA ILE A 313 0.04 -2.27 10.88
C ILE A 313 0.05 -0.82 11.34
N GLU A 314 -0.09 -0.61 12.64
CA GLU A 314 0.03 0.70 13.27
C GLU A 314 1.42 1.30 12.97
N GLU A 315 1.57 2.61 13.15
CA GLU A 315 2.78 3.29 12.73
C GLU A 315 4.04 2.71 13.38
N LEU A 316 4.93 2.16 12.55
CA LEU A 316 6.19 1.58 13.01
C LEU A 316 7.25 2.67 13.18
N SER A 317 8.11 2.51 14.18
CA SER A 317 9.29 3.36 14.34
C SER A 317 10.34 3.11 13.25
N HIS A 318 10.52 1.82 12.87
CA HIS A 318 11.58 1.37 11.97
C HIS A 318 11.07 0.40 10.90
N VAL A 319 11.49 0.64 9.66
CA VAL A 319 11.41 -0.31 8.54
C VAL A 319 12.81 -0.61 8.04
N ILE A 320 13.15 -1.89 7.89
CA ILE A 320 14.47 -2.31 7.39
C ILE A 320 14.34 -3.07 6.07
N ASN A 321 14.95 -2.54 5.02
CA ASN A 321 15.17 -3.27 3.77
C ASN A 321 16.40 -4.16 3.94
N PHE A 322 16.18 -5.45 4.22
CA PHE A 322 17.28 -6.43 4.30
C PHE A 322 17.85 -6.72 2.90
N GLU A 323 16.99 -6.72 1.88
CA GLU A 323 17.33 -6.70 0.46
C GLU A 323 16.60 -5.54 -0.21
N LEU A 324 17.21 -4.83 -1.16
CA LEU A 324 16.50 -3.77 -1.89
C LEU A 324 15.44 -4.37 -2.84
N PRO A 325 14.30 -3.69 -3.04
CA PRO A 325 13.31 -4.12 -4.01
C PRO A 325 13.87 -3.99 -5.43
N ASN A 326 13.37 -4.84 -6.34
CA ASN A 326 13.78 -4.81 -7.75
C ASN A 326 13.24 -3.56 -8.49
N ASN A 327 12.19 -2.93 -7.96
CA ASN A 327 11.56 -1.75 -8.54
C ASN A 327 11.58 -0.58 -7.54
N PRO A 328 12.00 0.65 -7.92
CA PRO A 328 12.07 1.79 -7.00
C PRO A 328 10.74 2.15 -6.32
N GLU A 329 9.60 2.02 -7.00
CA GLU A 329 8.28 2.34 -6.42
C GLU A 329 7.94 1.45 -5.21
N ASP A 330 8.40 0.19 -5.22
CA ASP A 330 8.22 -0.71 -4.08
C ASP A 330 8.94 -0.22 -2.83
N TYR A 331 10.10 0.44 -2.97
CA TYR A 331 10.79 1.03 -1.83
C TYR A 331 9.88 2.04 -1.10
N VAL A 332 9.18 2.89 -1.84
CA VAL A 332 8.21 3.85 -1.28
C VAL A 332 7.05 3.13 -0.59
N HIS A 333 6.56 2.01 -1.13
CA HIS A 333 5.50 1.20 -0.52
C HIS A 333 5.95 0.46 0.75
N ARG A 334 7.22 0.05 0.84
CA ARG A 334 7.84 -0.56 2.02
C ARG A 334 8.01 0.44 3.15
N ILE A 335 8.69 1.56 2.89
CA ILE A 335 8.99 2.57 3.91
C ILE A 335 7.72 3.30 4.35
N GLY A 336 6.68 3.38 3.52
CA GLY A 336 5.38 3.95 3.86
C GLY A 336 4.59 3.19 4.94
N ARG A 337 5.24 2.28 5.69
CA ARG A 337 4.76 1.66 6.95
C ARG A 337 5.28 2.36 8.21
N THR A 338 6.20 3.32 8.06
CA THR A 338 6.71 4.24 9.09
C THR A 338 6.48 5.69 8.64
N GLY A 339 6.65 6.68 9.53
CA GLY A 339 6.53 8.11 9.21
C GLY A 339 5.12 8.54 8.73
N ARG A 340 4.09 8.14 9.47
CA ARG A 340 2.68 8.47 9.25
C ARG A 340 2.22 9.48 10.31
N ALA A 341 0.97 9.95 10.22
CA ALA A 341 0.28 10.76 11.24
C ALA A 341 1.02 11.97 11.87
N GLY A 342 2.12 12.45 11.25
CA GLY A 342 3.00 13.51 11.79
C GLY A 342 4.15 13.02 12.67
N ALA A 343 4.27 11.72 12.96
CA ALA A 343 5.41 11.15 13.66
C ALA A 343 6.59 10.85 12.70
N LYS A 344 7.79 10.71 13.27
CA LYS A 344 9.03 10.48 12.52
C LYS A 344 9.32 8.99 12.40
N GLY A 345 9.75 8.58 11.22
CA GLY A 345 10.12 7.21 10.91
C GLY A 345 11.60 7.04 10.55
N VAL A 346 12.09 5.81 10.58
CA VAL A 346 13.43 5.48 10.07
C VAL A 346 13.34 4.33 9.07
N ALA A 347 13.86 4.57 7.86
CA ALA A 347 13.97 3.59 6.79
C ALA A 347 15.44 3.18 6.60
N ILE A 348 15.81 2.04 7.17
CA ILE A 348 17.15 1.48 7.05
C ILE A 348 17.23 0.60 5.79
N SER A 349 18.35 0.64 5.07
CA SER A 349 18.62 -0.24 3.94
C SER A 349 19.99 -0.89 4.07
N LEU A 350 20.02 -2.22 4.07
CA LEU A 350 21.27 -3.00 4.05
C LEU A 350 21.62 -3.26 2.59
N VAL A 351 22.64 -2.58 2.07
CA VAL A 351 22.94 -2.54 0.64
C VAL A 351 24.25 -3.27 0.36
N SER A 352 24.21 -4.28 -0.50
CA SER A 352 25.42 -4.93 -1.00
C SER A 352 25.91 -4.31 -2.31
N LYS A 353 27.12 -4.69 -2.74
CA LYS A 353 27.73 -4.16 -3.97
C LYS A 353 26.87 -4.46 -5.22
N GLU A 354 26.16 -5.58 -5.21
CA GLU A 354 25.28 -6.02 -6.29
C GLU A 354 23.97 -5.21 -6.37
N GLU A 355 23.61 -4.47 -5.32
CA GLU A 355 22.35 -3.71 -5.24
C GLU A 355 22.54 -2.19 -5.47
N ASN A 356 23.75 -1.74 -5.82
CA ASN A 356 24.04 -0.33 -6.08
C ASN A 356 23.16 0.29 -7.17
N ASP A 357 22.85 -0.46 -8.23
CA ASP A 357 21.97 0.03 -9.32
C ASP A 357 20.51 0.19 -8.85
N LEU A 358 20.05 -0.70 -7.96
CA LEU A 358 18.73 -0.58 -7.31
C LEU A 358 18.69 0.66 -6.40
N LEU A 359 19.75 0.89 -5.63
CA LEU A 359 19.88 2.10 -4.80
C LEU A 359 19.85 3.37 -5.65
N ALA A 360 20.59 3.41 -6.76
CA ALA A 360 20.59 4.55 -7.68
C ALA A 360 19.20 4.81 -8.30
N GLY A 361 18.44 3.76 -8.61
CA GLY A 361 17.04 3.87 -9.03
C GLY A 361 16.12 4.47 -7.95
N ILE A 362 16.30 4.05 -6.69
CA ILE A 362 15.56 4.58 -5.54
C ILE A 362 15.88 6.05 -5.27
N GLU A 363 17.16 6.42 -5.23
CA GLU A 363 17.59 7.82 -5.06
C GLU A 363 17.04 8.73 -6.16
N LYS A 364 17.03 8.24 -7.42
CA LYS A 364 16.44 8.95 -8.56
C LYS A 364 14.93 9.15 -8.41
N LEU A 365 14.20 8.15 -7.90
CA LEU A 365 12.75 8.25 -7.65
C LEU A 365 12.42 9.24 -6.52
N LEU A 366 13.22 9.23 -5.45
CA LEU A 366 13.03 10.12 -4.30
C LEU A 366 13.50 11.56 -4.58
N GLY A 367 14.44 11.75 -5.52
CA GLY A 367 15.07 13.04 -5.79
C GLY A 367 16.11 13.46 -4.75
N ILE A 368 16.55 12.54 -3.88
CA ILE A 368 17.52 12.79 -2.81
C ILE A 368 18.66 11.77 -2.86
N LYS A 369 19.85 12.17 -2.40
CA LYS A 369 20.91 11.21 -2.04
C LYS A 369 20.68 10.73 -0.61
N ILE A 370 20.67 9.40 -0.43
CA ILE A 370 20.41 8.80 0.89
C ILE A 370 21.70 8.84 1.73
N LYS A 371 21.57 9.15 3.03
CA LYS A 371 22.71 9.16 3.94
C LYS A 371 23.28 7.75 4.05
N THR A 372 24.57 7.61 3.73
CA THR A 372 25.33 6.37 3.92
C THR A 372 26.06 6.42 5.25
N GLU A 373 25.89 5.38 6.07
CA GLU A 373 26.60 5.20 7.34
C GLU A 373 27.39 3.89 7.33
N GLN A 374 28.47 3.84 8.10
CA GLN A 374 29.30 2.65 8.28
C GLN A 374 29.17 2.19 9.73
N ILE A 375 29.05 0.88 9.94
CA ILE A 375 29.13 0.28 11.27
C ILE A 375 30.48 -0.43 11.36
N GLY A 376 31.24 -0.10 12.42
CA GLY A 376 32.58 -0.61 12.64
C GLY A 376 32.62 -2.14 12.57
N GLY A 377 33.53 -2.66 11.75
CA GLY A 377 33.66 -4.10 11.52
C GLY A 377 32.74 -4.69 10.44
N PHE A 378 31.92 -3.90 9.73
CA PHE A 378 31.07 -4.36 8.59
C PHE A 378 31.44 -3.75 7.24
N GLU A 379 32.48 -2.93 7.22
CA GLU A 379 33.04 -2.28 6.04
C GLU A 379 33.33 -3.30 4.92
N SER A 380 33.01 -2.92 3.67
CA SER A 380 33.47 -3.67 2.50
C SER A 380 34.98 -3.52 2.33
N LYS A 381 35.65 -4.55 1.80
CA LYS A 381 37.11 -4.51 1.54
C LYS A 381 37.53 -3.32 0.65
N GLU A 382 36.66 -2.86 -0.24
CA GLU A 382 36.92 -1.68 -1.08
C GLU A 382 36.78 -0.34 -0.32
N THR A 383 35.94 -0.27 0.71
CA THR A 383 35.86 0.89 1.62
C THR A 383 37.19 1.05 2.35
N GLN A 384 37.69 -0.05 2.93
CA GLN A 384 38.98 -0.08 3.62
C GLN A 384 40.13 0.37 2.70
N VAL A 385 40.21 -0.16 1.47
CA VAL A 385 41.24 0.26 0.50
C VAL A 385 41.14 1.76 0.13
N ARG A 386 39.93 2.33 0.09
CA ARG A 386 39.76 3.78 -0.14
C ARG A 386 40.21 4.62 1.05
N ASP A 387 39.87 4.24 2.27
CA ASP A 387 40.26 5.00 3.47
C ASP A 387 41.76 4.84 3.78
N PHE A 388 42.36 3.65 3.55
CA PHE A 388 43.82 3.49 3.58
C PHE A 388 44.54 4.39 2.56
N ARG A 389 44.05 4.46 1.31
CA ARG A 389 44.61 5.37 0.28
C ARG A 389 44.42 6.84 0.64
N ARG A 390 43.30 7.20 1.27
CA ARG A 390 43.01 8.58 1.69
C ARG A 390 43.89 9.02 2.86
N ASN A 391 44.15 8.14 3.81
CA ASN A 391 45.03 8.40 4.94
C ASN A 391 46.51 8.48 4.49
N ALA A 392 46.96 7.58 3.61
CA ALA A 392 48.32 7.63 3.04
C ALA A 392 48.59 8.94 2.28
N ALA A 393 47.63 9.42 1.49
CA ALA A 393 47.75 10.69 0.76
C ALA A 393 47.80 11.93 1.69
N VAL A 394 47.27 11.83 2.92
CA VAL A 394 47.33 12.91 3.93
C VAL A 394 48.67 12.91 4.68
N GLU A 395 49.33 11.76 4.81
CA GLU A 395 50.70 11.67 5.36
C GLU A 395 51.76 12.19 4.37
N GLU A 396 51.67 11.83 3.08
CA GLU A 396 52.60 12.36 2.05
C GLU A 396 52.55 13.88 1.93
N GLN A 397 51.38 14.52 2.08
CA GLN A 397 51.26 15.97 2.05
C GLN A 397 51.85 16.70 3.26
N LYS A 398 52.14 16.00 4.37
CA LYS A 398 52.80 16.62 5.54
C LYS A 398 54.33 16.65 5.45
N ASN A 399 54.95 15.74 4.71
CA ASN A 399 56.42 15.69 4.55
C ASN A 399 56.97 16.44 3.31
N GLY A 400 56.09 16.95 2.42
CA GLY A 400 56.49 17.48 1.11
C GLY A 400 56.63 19.00 0.97
N ARG A 401 56.86 19.78 2.04
CA ARG A 401 56.78 21.27 1.97
C ARG A 401 58.03 22.03 2.47
N SER A 402 59.13 21.89 1.73
CA SER A 402 60.26 22.83 1.75
C SER A 402 60.94 22.93 0.38
N GLY A 403 60.85 24.08 -0.32
CA GLY A 403 61.64 24.32 -1.55
C GLY A 403 61.00 25.20 -2.64
N GLN A 404 61.35 26.49 -2.63
CA GLN A 404 61.61 27.38 -3.79
C GLN A 404 60.70 27.39 -5.05
N SER A 405 59.86 28.43 -5.13
CA SER A 405 60.01 29.57 -6.06
C SER A 405 60.87 29.44 -7.35
N LYS A 406 60.25 29.53 -8.56
CA LYS A 406 60.40 30.68 -9.51
C LYS A 406 59.68 30.54 -10.88
N GLN A 407 59.01 31.63 -11.27
CA GLN A 407 58.87 32.27 -12.61
C GLN A 407 58.68 31.49 -13.95
N ASN A 408 57.72 32.05 -14.72
CA ASN A 408 57.76 32.45 -16.16
C ASN A 408 57.02 31.65 -17.27
N LYS A 409 55.89 32.25 -17.69
CA LYS A 409 55.52 32.74 -19.06
C LYS A 409 55.32 31.78 -20.26
N LYS A 410 54.11 31.95 -20.84
CA LYS A 410 53.72 31.89 -22.28
C LYS A 410 53.67 30.46 -22.92
N ASN A 411 52.76 30.14 -23.85
CA ASN A 411 51.91 30.97 -24.74
C ASN A 411 50.52 30.33 -25.04
N ASN A 412 49.58 31.17 -25.50
CA ASN A 412 48.28 30.95 -26.21
C ASN A 412 47.97 29.54 -26.81
N SER A 413 46.70 29.09 -26.80
CA SER A 413 45.67 29.59 -27.74
C SER A 413 44.18 29.31 -27.40
N PHE A 414 43.31 30.12 -28.05
CA PHE A 414 41.85 30.05 -28.33
C PHE A 414 41.10 28.70 -28.13
N VAL A 415 39.80 28.63 -27.80
CA VAL A 415 38.61 29.30 -28.42
C VAL A 415 37.47 29.53 -27.39
N LYS A 416 36.59 30.54 -27.63
CA LYS A 416 35.34 30.84 -26.89
C LYS A 416 34.08 30.24 -27.54
N HIS A 417 33.07 29.91 -26.72
CA HIS A 417 31.59 29.87 -26.95
C HIS A 417 30.95 28.59 -26.38
N ASN A 418 29.68 28.55 -25.95
CA ASN A 418 28.76 29.61 -25.49
C ASN A 418 27.69 28.92 -24.62
N GLU A 419 27.11 29.62 -23.65
CA GLU A 419 25.90 29.14 -22.97
C GLU A 419 24.70 29.19 -23.93
N LYS A 420 23.78 28.21 -23.81
CA LYS A 420 22.47 28.25 -24.47
C LYS A 420 21.35 28.02 -23.46
N VAL A 421 20.68 29.12 -23.12
CA VAL A 421 19.32 29.13 -22.57
C VAL A 421 18.36 28.66 -23.66
N ILE A 422 17.41 27.79 -23.32
CA ILE A 422 16.31 27.40 -24.22
C ILE A 422 15.01 28.03 -23.71
N HIS A 423 14.43 28.91 -24.51
CA HIS A 423 13.07 29.42 -24.30
C HIS A 423 12.04 28.44 -24.87
N PHE A 424 10.94 28.25 -24.15
CA PHE A 424 9.78 27.51 -24.62
C PHE A 424 8.86 28.44 -25.40
N ASN A 425 8.70 28.23 -26.71
CA ASN A 425 7.80 29.04 -27.53
C ASN A 425 6.41 28.39 -27.62
N LYS A 426 5.37 29.23 -27.59
CA LYS A 426 3.97 28.85 -27.50
C LYS A 426 3.31 29.13 -28.84
N GLU A 427 2.91 28.11 -29.58
CA GLU A 427 2.08 28.28 -30.78
C GLU A 427 0.63 27.85 -30.54
N VAL A 428 -0.26 28.73 -30.97
CA VAL A 428 -1.70 28.54 -31.02
C VAL A 428 -2.06 28.25 -32.46
N ASN A 429 -2.77 27.17 -32.73
CA ASN A 429 -3.58 27.06 -33.95
C ASN A 429 -4.79 26.18 -33.69
N GLY A 430 -5.98 26.77 -33.81
CA GLY A 430 -7.24 26.05 -33.78
C GLY A 430 -7.76 25.83 -35.20
N ARG A 431 -8.37 24.66 -35.44
CA ARG A 431 -9.40 24.47 -36.48
C ARG A 431 -10.26 23.26 -36.15
N ASN A 432 -11.58 23.45 -36.22
CA ASN A 432 -12.58 22.37 -36.18
C ASN A 432 -12.36 21.40 -37.34
N THR A 433 -12.50 20.09 -37.09
CA THR A 433 -13.30 19.20 -37.95
C THR A 433 -13.63 17.87 -37.27
N LYS A 434 -14.93 17.54 -37.29
CA LYS A 434 -15.58 16.21 -37.40
C LYS A 434 -15.14 15.06 -36.46
N ARG A 435 -16.12 14.53 -35.72
CA ARG A 435 -16.12 13.18 -35.15
C ARG A 435 -15.74 12.13 -36.21
N ALA A 436 -14.88 11.19 -35.83
CA ALA A 436 -14.69 9.91 -36.51
C ALA A 436 -14.52 8.82 -35.45
N ASP A 437 -15.25 7.70 -35.60
CA ASP A 437 -15.22 6.57 -34.67
C ASP A 437 -13.90 5.79 -34.77
N ASN A 438 -12.91 6.18 -33.98
CA ASN A 438 -11.72 5.38 -33.76
C ASN A 438 -11.92 4.40 -32.59
N LYS A 439 -12.45 3.21 -32.90
CA LYS A 439 -12.16 1.99 -32.12
C LYS A 439 -10.66 1.69 -32.25
N ALA A 440 -9.84 2.42 -31.49
CA ALA A 440 -8.40 2.22 -31.48
C ALA A 440 -8.05 0.85 -30.89
N ASN A 441 -7.21 0.09 -31.61
CA ASN A 441 -6.56 -1.11 -31.11
C ASN A 441 -5.56 -0.73 -29.99
N ASP A 442 -6.06 -0.52 -28.78
CA ASP A 442 -5.22 -0.32 -27.59
C ASP A 442 -4.69 -1.67 -27.10
N PRO A 443 -3.37 -1.95 -27.19
CA PRO A 443 -2.78 -3.23 -26.81
C PRO A 443 -3.14 -3.68 -25.40
N LEU A 444 -3.38 -2.72 -24.48
CA LEU A 444 -3.77 -3.03 -23.11
C LEU A 444 -5.10 -3.81 -23.06
N PHE A 445 -6.02 -3.58 -23.99
CA PHE A 445 -7.36 -4.19 -24.06
C PHE A 445 -7.53 -5.17 -25.23
N THR A 446 -6.62 -5.19 -26.21
CA THR A 446 -6.70 -6.06 -27.39
C THR A 446 -5.67 -7.20 -27.42
N GLN A 447 -4.71 -7.23 -26.48
CA GLN A 447 -3.71 -8.29 -26.37
C GLN A 447 -3.72 -8.93 -24.97
N PRO A 448 -3.31 -10.21 -24.84
CA PRO A 448 -3.14 -10.84 -23.53
C PRO A 448 -2.13 -10.08 -22.68
N TYR A 449 -2.52 -9.73 -21.44
CA TYR A 449 -1.62 -9.07 -20.50
C TYR A 449 -0.59 -10.07 -19.96
N ILE A 450 0.70 -9.73 -20.08
CA ILE A 450 1.81 -10.55 -19.59
C ILE A 450 2.20 -10.08 -18.18
N SER A 451 1.82 -10.88 -17.17
CA SER A 451 2.28 -10.67 -15.79
C SER A 451 3.76 -10.99 -15.65
N LYS A 452 4.50 -10.20 -14.85
CA LYS A 452 5.95 -10.34 -14.64
C LYS A 452 6.36 -11.54 -13.75
N TYR A 453 5.42 -12.43 -13.37
CA TYR A 453 5.61 -13.38 -12.25
C TYR A 453 5.01 -14.79 -12.46
N ALA A 454 4.80 -15.25 -13.70
CA ALA A 454 3.96 -16.43 -13.97
C ALA A 454 4.49 -17.81 -13.46
N ASP A 455 5.80 -18.02 -13.39
CA ASP A 455 6.39 -19.38 -13.38
C ASP A 455 6.44 -20.10 -12.00
N VAL A 456 5.84 -19.55 -10.95
CA VAL A 456 6.11 -19.99 -9.56
C VAL A 456 5.11 -21.03 -9.00
N ASN A 457 3.94 -21.20 -9.63
CA ASN A 457 2.82 -21.92 -9.01
C ASN A 457 2.83 -23.45 -9.16
N ALA A 458 3.66 -24.02 -10.04
CA ALA A 458 3.58 -25.44 -10.43
C ALA A 458 4.24 -26.46 -9.46
N LEU A 459 4.68 -26.05 -8.27
CA LEU A 459 5.58 -26.83 -7.40
C LEU A 459 5.09 -27.04 -5.96
N ILE A 460 3.81 -26.78 -5.64
CA ILE A 460 3.34 -26.63 -4.25
C ILE A 460 2.35 -27.72 -3.79
N GLU A 461 1.80 -28.55 -4.67
CA GLU A 461 0.63 -29.40 -4.35
C GLU A 461 0.89 -30.62 -3.41
N GLU A 462 2.13 -31.08 -3.22
CA GLU A 462 2.38 -32.39 -2.57
C GLU A 462 2.53 -32.41 -1.04
N SER A 463 2.40 -31.30 -0.30
CA SER A 463 2.52 -31.36 1.18
C SER A 463 1.73 -30.31 1.96
N ASN A 464 0.73 -30.76 2.72
CA ASN A 464 0.62 -30.63 4.19
C ASN A 464 -0.80 -30.95 4.69
N GLU A 465 -0.92 -31.79 5.73
CA GLU A 465 -2.18 -32.09 6.42
C GLU A 465 -1.96 -32.13 7.96
N SER A 466 -2.91 -31.58 8.75
CA SER A 466 -2.99 -31.56 10.25
C SER A 466 -1.92 -30.73 11.04
N ASP A 467 -2.05 -30.19 12.28
CA ASP A 467 -3.14 -29.74 13.21
C ASP A 467 -2.49 -29.00 14.45
N LYS A 468 -3.15 -28.52 15.54
CA LYS A 468 -4.25 -27.51 15.74
C LYS A 468 -4.10 -26.79 17.14
N LYS A 469 -4.16 -25.45 17.17
CA LYS A 469 -4.85 -24.46 18.11
C LYS A 469 -5.32 -24.84 19.57
N PRO A 470 -5.72 -23.89 20.50
CA PRO A 470 -5.02 -22.74 21.16
C PRO A 470 -5.49 -22.42 22.65
N MET A 471 -5.16 -21.26 23.28
CA MET A 471 -6.08 -20.52 24.22
C MET A 471 -5.65 -19.06 24.57
N HIS A 472 -6.55 -18.25 25.19
CA HIS A 472 -6.50 -16.77 25.34
C HIS A 472 -6.68 -16.22 26.79
N ARG A 473 -6.30 -14.94 27.05
CA ARG A 473 -7.10 -13.94 27.84
C ARG A 473 -6.68 -12.45 27.60
N ARG A 474 -7.42 -11.47 28.18
CA ARG A 474 -7.60 -10.05 27.72
C ARG A 474 -7.09 -8.94 28.68
N PHE A 475 -6.99 -7.70 28.15
CA PHE A 475 -6.59 -6.40 28.78
C PHE A 475 -7.75 -5.36 28.95
N SER A 476 -7.46 -4.14 29.47
CA SER A 476 -8.33 -2.96 29.68
C SER A 476 -7.84 -1.66 28.98
N LYS A 477 -8.62 -0.55 28.95
CA LYS A 477 -8.52 0.59 27.99
C LYS A 477 -8.42 2.03 28.57
N ARG A 478 -7.98 3.01 27.73
CA ARG A 478 -8.16 4.50 27.79
C ARG A 478 -8.35 5.08 26.35
N PRO A 479 -8.83 6.34 26.13
CA PRO A 479 -9.28 6.87 24.82
C PRO A 479 -8.26 7.69 23.98
N ILE A 480 -8.41 7.73 22.64
CA ILE A 480 -7.45 8.26 21.62
C ILE A 480 -8.21 8.88 20.40
N PRO A 481 -7.63 9.82 19.59
CA PRO A 481 -8.31 10.49 18.45
C PRO A 481 -8.55 9.70 17.16
N ALA A 482 -9.24 10.38 16.22
CA ALA A 482 -9.85 9.97 14.94
C ALA A 482 -8.99 9.30 13.83
N LEU A 483 -7.89 8.61 14.16
CA LEU A 483 -7.03 7.99 13.15
C LEU A 483 -7.26 6.49 12.96
N PHE A 484 -7.85 5.77 13.93
CA PHE A 484 -8.06 4.32 13.87
C PHE A 484 -9.21 3.82 14.78
N ILE A 485 -9.92 2.74 14.37
CA ILE A 485 -10.14 1.45 15.10
C ILE A 485 -11.41 0.71 14.60
N SER A 486 -11.34 -0.62 14.40
CA SER A 486 -12.50 -1.52 14.17
C SER A 486 -13.24 -1.93 15.47
N PRO A 487 -14.54 -2.33 15.42
CA PRO A 487 -15.35 -2.52 16.62
C PRO A 487 -14.92 -3.69 17.52
N ALA A 488 -14.84 -3.44 18.84
CA ALA A 488 -14.56 -4.48 19.83
C ALA A 488 -15.82 -5.29 20.21
N ILE A 489 -15.82 -6.60 19.95
CA ILE A 489 -16.94 -7.49 20.32
C ILE A 489 -17.04 -7.62 21.85
N ASN A 490 -18.16 -7.12 22.39
CA ASN A 490 -18.52 -7.20 23.79
C ASN A 490 -19.42 -8.42 24.05
N LYS A 491 -18.90 -9.43 24.77
CA LYS A 491 -19.70 -10.55 25.30
C LYS A 491 -20.03 -10.25 26.76
N GLN A 492 -21.24 -9.79 27.05
CA GLN A 492 -21.79 -9.82 28.41
C GLN A 492 -22.50 -11.15 28.66
N LYS A 493 -22.31 -11.69 29.87
CA LYS A 493 -23.01 -12.87 30.39
C LYS A 493 -24.47 -12.52 30.72
N LYS A 494 -25.38 -13.49 30.56
CA LYS A 494 -26.64 -13.57 31.30
C LYS A 494 -26.58 -14.77 32.25
N SER A 495 -26.58 -14.46 33.55
CA SER A 495 -26.76 -15.34 34.72
C SER A 495 -26.53 -14.39 35.92
N GLU A 496 -27.42 -14.19 36.89
CA GLU A 496 -28.60 -14.95 37.35
C GLU A 496 -29.65 -13.96 37.93
N ALA A 497 -30.93 -14.38 38.01
CA ALA A 497 -31.81 -14.22 39.18
C ALA A 497 -33.28 -14.51 38.79
N SER A 498 -33.93 -15.38 39.57
CA SER A 498 -35.33 -15.87 39.45
C SER A 498 -35.60 -16.85 38.32
#